data_AF-A0A7R9MVQ7-F1
#
_entry.id   AF-A0A7R9MVQ7-F1
#
_cell.length_a   1.000
_cell.length_b   1.000
_cell.length_c   1.000
_cell.angle_alpha   90.00
_cell.angle_beta   90.00
_cell.angle_gamma   90.00
#
_symmetry.space_group_name_H-M   'P 1'
#
loop_
_entity.id
_entity.type
_entity.pdbx_description
1 polymer ?
#
loop_
_entity_poly.entity_id
_entity_poly.type
_entity_poly.pdbx_seq_one_letter_code
_entity_poly.pdbx_strand_id
1 'polypeptide(L)'
;HSFALYGINIAIFKAKWTTIVFVHIIAILSSMGVQSGAHRLWSHRAYKAKLPLRIILAFFHIMAFQNDIYEWCRDHRVHHKYTETDADPHNAKRGFFFSHVGWLLVKKHPDIRAKGKNVDLSDLMADPVVRFQRKFYIPLLLAIWGVIPTVIPHLFWSESLWNAFFTC
;
A
#
# COMPACT_ATOMS: atom_id res chain seq x y z
N HIS A 1 10.62 -1.99 11.56
CA HIS A 1 10.36 -0.80 12.39
C HIS A 1 11.63 -0.16 12.95
N SER A 2 12.70 -0.89 13.33
CA SER A 2 13.93 -0.27 13.86
C SER A 2 14.56 0.78 12.93
N PHE A 3 14.57 0.53 11.61
CA PHE A 3 15.04 1.54 10.63
C PHE A 3 14.14 2.78 10.55
N ALA A 4 12.84 2.66 10.80
CA ALA A 4 11.94 3.82 10.83
C ALA A 4 12.24 4.72 12.04
N LEU A 5 12.56 4.13 13.21
CA LEU A 5 12.99 4.90 14.39
C LEU A 5 14.30 5.66 14.13
N TYR A 6 15.23 5.02 13.44
CA TYR A 6 16.46 5.67 12.98
C TYR A 6 16.17 6.78 11.96
N GLY A 7 15.26 6.53 11.03
CA GLY A 7 14.76 7.51 10.07
C GLY A 7 14.16 8.75 10.74
N ILE A 8 13.39 8.60 11.80
CA ILE A 8 12.86 9.72 12.60
C ILE A 8 13.99 10.55 13.20
N ASN A 9 15.03 9.92 13.74
CA ASN A 9 16.21 10.65 14.23
C ASN A 9 16.88 11.46 13.11
N ILE A 10 17.07 10.87 11.93
CA ILE A 10 17.62 11.58 10.77
C ILE A 10 16.70 12.73 10.35
N ALA A 11 15.39 12.48 10.28
CA ALA A 11 14.40 13.47 9.87
C ALA A 11 14.40 14.72 10.76
N ILE A 12 14.56 14.54 12.07
CA ILE A 12 14.55 15.63 13.04
C ILE A 12 15.87 16.41 13.05
N PHE A 13 17.02 15.70 12.99
CA PHE A 13 18.32 16.31 13.29
C PHE A 13 19.25 16.50 12.09
N LYS A 14 18.99 15.85 10.94
CA LYS A 14 19.94 15.80 9.82
C LYS A 14 19.35 16.10 8.44
N ALA A 15 18.10 15.70 8.21
CA ALA A 15 17.46 15.85 6.91
C ALA A 15 17.17 17.33 6.61
N LYS A 16 17.26 17.69 5.33
CA LYS A 16 16.83 19.00 4.84
C LYS A 16 15.33 19.13 4.97
N TRP A 17 14.84 20.32 5.31
CA TRP A 17 13.40 20.59 5.43
C TRP A 17 12.63 20.26 4.13
N THR A 18 13.27 20.43 2.96
CA THR A 18 12.70 20.03 1.65
C THR A 18 12.47 18.53 1.55
N THR A 19 13.38 17.71 2.09
CA THR A 19 13.20 16.26 2.20
C THR A 19 12.00 15.94 3.08
N ILE A 20 11.83 16.64 4.20
CA ILE A 20 10.68 16.43 5.10
C ILE A 20 9.36 16.76 4.40
N VAL A 21 9.27 17.89 3.70
CA VAL A 21 8.08 18.26 2.93
C VAL A 21 7.78 17.22 1.84
N PHE A 22 8.81 16.76 1.14
CA PHE A 22 8.68 15.73 0.10
C PHE A 22 8.11 14.41 0.65
N VAL A 23 8.61 13.95 1.79
CA VAL A 23 8.09 12.74 2.47
C VAL A 23 6.64 12.91 2.89
N HIS A 24 6.26 14.08 3.41
CA HIS A 24 4.86 14.34 3.76
C HIS A 24 3.95 14.31 2.53
N ILE A 25 4.38 14.85 1.39
CA ILE A 25 3.64 14.77 0.13
C ILE A 25 3.48 13.31 -0.30
N ILE A 26 4.56 12.52 -0.29
CA ILE A 26 4.50 11.08 -0.62
C ILE A 26 3.53 10.34 0.30
N ALA A 27 3.55 10.63 1.60
CA ALA A 27 2.66 10.00 2.58
C ALA A 27 1.17 10.32 2.29
N ILE A 28 0.86 11.56 1.93
CA ILE A 28 -0.51 11.94 1.54
C ILE A 28 -0.92 11.24 0.25
N LEU A 29 -0.07 11.26 -0.78
CA LEU A 29 -0.37 10.65 -2.08
C LEU A 29 -0.54 9.13 -1.94
N SER A 30 0.36 8.44 -1.24
CA SER A 30 0.24 7.00 -0.98
C SER A 30 -1.05 6.65 -0.23
N SER A 31 -1.41 7.46 0.78
CA SER A 31 -2.67 7.34 1.50
C SER A 31 -3.89 7.51 0.59
N MET A 32 -3.85 8.46 -0.36
CA MET A 32 -4.90 8.59 -1.39
C MET A 32 -4.98 7.36 -2.30
N GLY A 33 -3.85 6.76 -2.66
CA GLY A 33 -3.79 5.51 -3.43
C GLY A 33 -4.54 4.36 -2.75
N VAL A 34 -4.42 4.24 -1.43
CA VAL A 34 -5.16 3.25 -0.63
C VAL A 34 -6.62 3.67 -0.46
N GLN A 35 -6.89 4.86 0.09
CA GLN A 35 -8.24 5.28 0.47
C GLN A 35 -9.16 5.52 -0.73
N SER A 36 -8.71 6.34 -1.69
CA SER A 36 -9.49 6.69 -2.86
C SER A 36 -9.38 5.61 -3.93
N GLY A 37 -8.22 4.95 -4.05
CA GLY A 37 -7.99 3.85 -4.98
C GLY A 37 -8.46 2.51 -4.43
N ALA A 38 -7.55 1.73 -3.84
CA ALA A 38 -7.77 0.33 -3.48
C ALA A 38 -9.06 0.10 -2.67
N HIS A 39 -9.34 0.99 -1.72
CA HIS A 39 -10.52 0.93 -0.88
C HIS A 39 -11.80 1.35 -1.62
N ARG A 40 -11.97 2.65 -1.94
CA ARG A 40 -13.25 3.15 -2.46
C ARG A 40 -13.51 2.80 -3.92
N LEU A 41 -12.50 2.92 -4.79
CA LEU A 41 -12.65 2.68 -6.22
C LEU A 41 -12.70 1.18 -6.53
N TRP A 42 -11.65 0.43 -6.17
CA TRP A 42 -11.52 -0.96 -6.60
C TRP A 42 -12.24 -1.93 -5.66
N SER A 43 -12.15 -1.79 -4.33
CA SER A 43 -12.83 -2.74 -3.44
C SER A 43 -14.34 -2.52 -3.37
N HIS A 44 -14.79 -1.29 -3.14
CA HIS A 44 -16.21 -0.97 -2.93
C HIS A 44 -16.96 -0.48 -4.17
N ARG A 45 -16.26 -0.15 -5.26
CA ARG A 45 -16.87 0.38 -6.49
C ARG A 45 -17.74 1.63 -6.21
N ALA A 46 -17.34 2.45 -5.24
CA ALA A 46 -18.12 3.59 -4.76
C ALA A 46 -18.24 4.72 -5.80
N TYR A 47 -17.36 4.75 -6.78
CA TYR A 47 -17.39 5.69 -7.91
C TYR A 47 -16.72 5.08 -9.14
N LYS A 48 -16.89 5.74 -10.30
CA LYS A 48 -16.23 5.37 -11.56
C LYS A 48 -15.14 6.38 -11.89
N ALA A 49 -13.96 5.90 -12.26
CA ALA A 49 -12.82 6.72 -12.64
C ALA A 49 -12.46 6.49 -14.12
N LYS A 50 -12.17 7.57 -14.85
CA LYS A 50 -11.58 7.48 -16.19
C LYS A 50 -10.14 6.95 -16.10
N LEU A 51 -9.61 6.45 -17.21
CA LEU A 51 -8.27 5.84 -17.29
C LEU A 51 -7.16 6.68 -16.64
N PRO A 52 -7.06 8.02 -16.83
CA PRO A 52 -5.99 8.81 -16.23
C PRO A 52 -5.98 8.74 -14.69
N LEU A 53 -7.14 8.91 -14.06
CA LEU A 53 -7.26 8.85 -12.60
C LEU A 53 -6.95 7.44 -12.07
N ARG A 54 -7.36 6.38 -12.79
CA ARG A 54 -7.03 5.00 -12.41
C ARG A 54 -5.53 4.74 -12.40
N ILE A 55 -4.81 5.23 -13.42
CA ILE A 55 -3.35 5.11 -13.51
C ILE A 55 -2.69 5.88 -12.35
N ILE A 56 -3.12 7.12 -12.08
CA ILE A 56 -2.60 7.94 -10.98
C ILE A 56 -2.80 7.24 -9.63
N LEU A 57 -4.01 6.75 -9.36
CA LEU A 57 -4.31 6.06 -8.10
C LEU A 57 -3.55 4.73 -7.97
N ALA A 58 -3.30 4.03 -9.08
CA ALA A 58 -2.50 2.81 -9.07
C ALA A 58 -1.03 3.09 -8.78
N PHE A 59 -0.48 4.18 -9.34
CA PHE A 59 0.85 4.67 -9.02
C PHE A 59 0.98 5.03 -7.54
N PHE A 60 0.05 5.82 -7.02
CA PHE A 60 -0.01 6.16 -5.60
C PHE A 60 -0.16 4.93 -4.70
N HIS A 61 -0.94 3.92 -5.11
CA HIS A 61 -1.06 2.69 -4.33
C HIS A 61 0.26 1.92 -4.22
N ILE A 62 1.09 1.91 -5.27
CA ILE A 62 2.41 1.27 -5.22
C ILE A 62 3.29 1.95 -4.15
N MET A 63 3.20 3.27 -4.00
CA MET A 63 3.91 4.03 -2.97
C MET A 63 3.49 3.64 -1.54
N ALA A 64 2.35 2.98 -1.34
CA ALA A 64 1.89 2.56 -0.01
C ALA A 64 2.48 1.21 0.43
N PHE A 65 3.03 0.42 -0.50
CA PHE A 65 3.58 -0.92 -0.24
C PHE A 65 2.64 -1.87 0.52
N GLN A 66 1.35 -1.90 0.17
CA GLN A 66 0.34 -2.78 0.80
C GLN A 66 -0.11 -3.92 -0.13
N ASN A 67 0.82 -4.68 -0.71
CA ASN A 67 0.56 -5.66 -1.78
C ASN A 67 -0.01 -5.02 -3.07
N ASP A 68 -0.24 -5.85 -4.08
CA ASP A 68 -0.86 -5.42 -5.33
C ASP A 68 -2.36 -5.15 -5.16
N ILE A 69 -2.95 -4.34 -6.04
CA ILE A 69 -4.34 -3.87 -5.91
C ILE A 69 -5.31 -5.06 -5.83
N TYR A 70 -5.07 -6.11 -6.62
CA TYR A 70 -5.97 -7.28 -6.64
C TYR A 70 -5.93 -8.03 -5.31
N GLU A 71 -4.73 -8.27 -4.75
CA GLU A 71 -4.60 -8.95 -3.46
C GLU A 71 -5.19 -8.13 -2.32
N TRP A 72 -4.91 -6.83 -2.27
CA TRP A 72 -5.49 -5.92 -1.27
C TRP A 72 -7.02 -5.94 -1.33
N CYS A 73 -7.60 -5.77 -2.53
CA CYS A 73 -9.05 -5.75 -2.70
C CYS A 73 -9.71 -7.08 -2.39
N ARG A 74 -9.06 -8.21 -2.72
CA ARG A 74 -9.55 -9.55 -2.34
C ARG A 74 -9.66 -9.65 -0.82
N ASP A 75 -8.57 -9.38 -0.12
CA ASP A 75 -8.53 -9.51 1.34
C ASP A 75 -9.54 -8.54 2.00
N HIS A 76 -9.66 -7.31 1.48
CA HIS A 76 -10.62 -6.31 1.96
C HIS A 76 -12.09 -6.73 1.76
N ARG A 77 -12.44 -7.25 0.58
CA ARG A 77 -13.79 -7.75 0.31
C ARG A 77 -14.13 -8.97 1.17
N VAL A 78 -13.15 -9.86 1.40
CA VAL A 78 -13.31 -11.00 2.31
C VAL A 78 -13.53 -10.52 3.75
N HIS A 79 -12.73 -9.55 4.21
CA HIS A 79 -12.87 -8.93 5.52
C HIS A 79 -14.29 -8.38 5.75
N HIS A 80 -14.83 -7.60 4.82
CA HIS A 80 -16.19 -7.05 4.94
C HIS A 80 -17.28 -8.12 4.90
N LYS A 81 -17.09 -9.20 4.13
CA LYS A 81 -18.11 -10.26 3.99
C LYS A 81 -18.16 -11.19 5.18
N TYR A 82 -17.02 -11.40 5.85
CA TYR A 82 -16.87 -12.40 6.91
C TYR A 82 -16.28 -11.84 8.20
N THR A 83 -16.54 -10.56 8.48
CA THR A 83 -16.02 -9.80 9.62
C THR A 83 -16.18 -10.57 10.93
N GLU A 84 -15.16 -10.56 11.77
CA GLU A 84 -15.14 -11.23 13.08
C GLU A 84 -15.37 -12.75 13.03
N THR A 85 -14.89 -13.41 11.96
CA THR A 85 -14.82 -14.87 11.81
C THR A 85 -13.42 -15.31 11.40
N ASP A 86 -13.13 -16.61 11.39
CA ASP A 86 -11.83 -17.12 10.93
C ASP A 86 -11.56 -16.94 9.43
N ALA A 87 -12.58 -16.51 8.67
CA ALA A 87 -12.40 -16.10 7.28
C ALA A 87 -12.02 -14.63 7.13
N ASP A 88 -12.07 -13.83 8.18
CA ASP A 88 -11.58 -12.46 8.19
C ASP A 88 -10.03 -12.45 8.29
N PRO A 89 -9.31 -11.90 7.29
CA PRO A 89 -7.86 -11.85 7.30
C PRO A 89 -7.25 -11.21 8.55
N HIS A 90 -7.94 -10.25 9.16
CA HIS A 90 -7.47 -9.47 10.31
C HIS A 90 -8.52 -9.44 11.43
N ASN A 91 -9.21 -10.57 11.63
CA ASN A 91 -10.23 -10.84 12.65
C ASN A 91 -9.91 -10.19 14.02
N ALA A 92 -10.68 -9.19 14.44
CA ALA A 92 -10.41 -8.43 15.66
C ALA A 92 -10.68 -9.23 16.94
N LYS A 93 -11.53 -10.27 16.92
CA LYS A 93 -11.71 -11.22 18.04
C LYS A 93 -10.42 -11.94 18.45
N ARG A 94 -9.41 -11.99 17.58
CA ARG A 94 -8.09 -12.54 17.91
C ARG A 94 -7.18 -11.55 18.66
N GLY A 95 -7.72 -10.38 19.00
CA GLY A 95 -7.06 -9.36 19.80
C GLY A 95 -6.32 -8.31 18.96
N PHE A 96 -6.02 -7.17 19.60
CA PHE A 96 -5.42 -5.99 18.98
C PHE A 96 -4.15 -6.29 18.20
N PHE A 97 -3.22 -7.06 18.79
CA PHE A 97 -1.94 -7.35 18.13
C PHE A 97 -2.15 -8.11 16.82
N PHE A 98 -3.07 -9.08 16.80
CA PHE A 98 -3.36 -9.86 15.61
C PHE A 98 -3.94 -8.99 14.49
N SER A 99 -4.99 -8.22 14.78
CA SER A 99 -5.66 -7.37 13.79
C SER A 99 -4.79 -6.21 13.31
N HIS A 100 -3.86 -5.73 14.14
CA HIS A 100 -2.95 -4.64 13.78
C HIS A 100 -1.80 -5.08 12.86
N VAL A 101 -1.03 -6.11 13.24
CA VAL A 101 0.15 -6.55 12.49
C VAL A 101 0.38 -8.06 12.52
N GLY A 102 -0.10 -8.75 13.56
CA GLY A 102 0.17 -10.18 13.75
C GLY A 102 -0.35 -11.04 12.59
N TRP A 103 -1.44 -10.66 11.94
CA TRP A 103 -1.98 -11.37 10.78
C TRP A 103 -1.04 -11.43 9.56
N LEU A 104 -0.13 -10.45 9.42
CA LEU A 104 0.90 -10.43 8.37
C LEU A 104 2.08 -11.38 8.67
N LEU A 105 2.26 -11.75 9.94
CA LEU A 105 3.41 -12.51 10.41
C LEU A 105 3.16 -14.02 10.50
N VAL A 106 1.93 -14.45 10.23
CA VAL A 106 1.53 -15.85 10.32
C VAL A 106 0.87 -16.31 9.03
N LYS A 107 0.79 -17.62 8.83
CA LYS A 107 0.01 -18.17 7.72
C LYS A 107 -1.47 -17.82 7.90
N LYS A 108 -2.10 -17.35 6.82
CA LYS A 108 -3.54 -17.10 6.75
C LYS A 108 -4.32 -18.37 7.12
N HIS A 109 -5.37 -18.22 7.92
CA HIS A 109 -6.29 -19.31 8.25
C HIS A 109 -6.90 -19.93 6.97
N PRO A 110 -7.09 -21.26 6.88
CA PRO A 110 -7.62 -21.92 5.69
C PRO A 110 -8.94 -21.34 5.18
N ASP A 111 -9.82 -20.92 6.09
CA ASP A 111 -11.12 -20.32 5.75
C ASP A 111 -11.01 -19.05 4.91
N ILE A 112 -9.95 -18.26 5.07
CA ILE A 112 -9.72 -17.05 4.26
C ILE A 112 -9.62 -17.45 2.77
N ARG A 113 -8.89 -18.55 2.48
CA ARG A 113 -8.75 -19.05 1.10
C ARG A 113 -10.03 -19.73 0.63
N ALA A 114 -10.66 -20.54 1.48
CA ALA A 114 -11.88 -21.26 1.11
C ALA A 114 -13.03 -20.29 0.80
N LYS A 115 -13.31 -19.36 1.71
CA LYS A 115 -14.38 -18.36 1.55
C LYS A 115 -14.00 -17.23 0.61
N GLY A 116 -12.71 -16.95 0.43
CA GLY A 116 -12.22 -16.00 -0.57
C GLY A 116 -12.61 -16.35 -2.01
N LYS A 117 -12.82 -17.63 -2.33
CA LYS A 117 -13.36 -18.08 -3.63
C LYS A 117 -14.80 -17.61 -3.88
N ASN A 118 -15.55 -17.28 -2.82
CA ASN A 118 -16.93 -16.82 -2.90
C ASN A 118 -17.05 -15.29 -3.04
N VAL A 119 -15.92 -14.60 -3.26
CA VAL A 119 -15.87 -13.17 -3.54
C VAL A 119 -15.62 -13.00 -5.04
N ASP A 120 -16.53 -12.29 -5.71
CA ASP A 120 -16.33 -11.90 -7.10
C ASP A 120 -15.18 -10.90 -7.21
N LEU A 121 -14.23 -11.17 -8.10
CA LEU A 121 -13.06 -10.34 -8.41
C LEU A 121 -12.90 -10.17 -9.94
N SER A 122 -13.91 -10.58 -10.72
CA SER A 122 -13.86 -10.53 -12.19
C SER A 122 -13.70 -9.11 -12.70
N ASP A 123 -14.28 -8.13 -12.01
CA ASP A 123 -14.15 -6.71 -12.30
C ASP A 123 -12.71 -6.21 -12.19
N LEU A 124 -11.96 -6.68 -11.19
CA LEU A 124 -10.56 -6.30 -10.99
C LEU A 124 -9.69 -6.86 -12.12
N MET A 125 -9.98 -8.08 -12.58
CA MET A 125 -9.27 -8.69 -13.71
C MET A 125 -9.69 -8.10 -15.06
N ALA A 126 -10.89 -7.53 -15.17
CA ALA A 126 -11.32 -6.80 -16.35
C ALA A 126 -10.59 -5.44 -16.49
N ASP A 127 -10.12 -4.85 -15.39
CA ASP A 127 -9.37 -3.59 -15.43
C ASP A 127 -7.91 -3.80 -15.89
N PRO A 128 -7.50 -3.24 -17.05
CA PRO A 128 -6.13 -3.37 -17.53
C PRO A 128 -5.10 -2.72 -16.60
N VAL A 129 -5.46 -1.68 -15.85
CA VAL A 129 -4.56 -1.02 -14.90
C VAL A 129 -4.21 -1.95 -13.74
N VAL A 130 -5.22 -2.62 -13.19
CA VAL A 130 -5.03 -3.60 -12.10
C VAL A 130 -4.20 -4.78 -12.57
N ARG A 131 -4.49 -5.33 -13.75
CA ARG A 131 -3.70 -6.43 -14.33
C ARG A 131 -2.25 -6.02 -14.57
N PHE A 132 -2.01 -4.83 -15.10
CA PHE A 132 -0.66 -4.31 -15.32
C PHE A 132 0.09 -4.16 -13.99
N GLN A 133 -0.53 -3.50 -13.02
CA GLN A 133 0.07 -3.27 -11.71
C GLN A 133 0.41 -4.58 -11.00
N ARG A 134 -0.48 -5.58 -11.05
CA ARG A 134 -0.22 -6.91 -10.50
C ARG A 134 0.92 -7.63 -11.23
N LYS A 135 0.93 -7.62 -12.57
CA LYS A 135 1.95 -8.30 -13.38
C LYS A 135 3.35 -7.76 -13.11
N PHE A 136 3.48 -6.45 -12.91
CA PHE A 136 4.76 -5.76 -12.71
C PHE A 136 4.95 -5.26 -11.28
N TYR A 137 4.24 -5.81 -10.31
CA TYR A 137 4.20 -5.26 -8.96
C TYR A 137 5.59 -5.12 -8.33
N ILE A 138 6.42 -6.17 -8.39
CA ILE A 138 7.75 -6.16 -7.77
C ILE A 138 8.69 -5.13 -8.42
N PRO A 139 8.89 -5.10 -9.76
CA PRO A 139 9.68 -4.04 -10.39
C PRO A 139 9.17 -2.62 -10.11
N LEU A 140 7.84 -2.42 -10.18
CA LEU A 140 7.23 -1.12 -9.93
C LEU A 140 7.41 -0.68 -8.48
N LEU A 141 7.25 -1.60 -7.52
CA LEU A 141 7.46 -1.35 -6.10
C LEU A 141 8.90 -0.93 -5.82
N LEU A 142 9.88 -1.69 -6.30
CA LEU A 142 11.30 -1.37 -6.09
C LEU A 142 11.63 0.01 -6.67
N ALA A 143 11.08 0.37 -7.83
CA ALA A 143 11.32 1.66 -8.44
C ALA A 143 10.59 2.80 -7.72
N ILE A 144 9.28 2.69 -7.52
CA ILE A 144 8.39 3.79 -7.09
C ILE A 144 8.40 3.99 -5.58
N TRP A 145 8.46 2.92 -4.79
CA TRP A 145 8.52 3.00 -3.33
C TRP A 145 9.97 3.05 -2.81
N GLY A 146 10.92 2.40 -3.50
CA GLY A 146 12.32 2.34 -3.04
C GLY A 146 13.22 3.41 -3.68
N VAL A 147 13.51 3.25 -4.97
CA VAL A 147 14.57 4.00 -5.66
C VAL A 147 14.22 5.48 -5.89
N ILE A 148 13.08 5.75 -6.52
CA ILE A 148 12.63 7.10 -6.88
C ILE A 148 12.61 8.05 -5.67
N PRO A 149 11.97 7.71 -4.54
CA PRO A 149 11.90 8.62 -3.40
C PRO A 149 13.25 8.83 -2.72
N THR A 150 14.21 7.91 -2.87
CA THR A 150 15.58 8.09 -2.37
C THR A 150 16.42 8.99 -3.30
N VAL A 151 16.24 8.86 -4.62
CA VAL A 151 17.06 9.55 -5.63
C VAL A 151 16.60 11.00 -5.84
N ILE A 152 15.29 11.28 -5.79
CA ILE A 152 14.77 12.64 -5.99
C ILE A 152 15.40 13.65 -5.02
N PRO A 153 15.43 13.42 -3.69
CA PRO A 153 16.05 14.35 -2.75
C PRO A 153 17.53 14.61 -3.02
N HIS A 154 18.23 13.56 -3.44
CA HIS A 154 19.65 13.65 -3.77
C HIS A 154 19.90 14.52 -5.00
N LEU A 155 19.13 14.33 -6.08
CA LEU A 155 19.34 15.06 -7.33
C LEU A 155 18.87 16.51 -7.27
N PHE A 156 17.72 16.77 -6.65
CA PHE A 156 17.06 18.08 -6.77
C PHE A 156 17.43 19.08 -5.68
N TRP A 157 17.84 18.64 -4.49
CA TRP A 157 18.25 19.53 -3.41
C TRP A 157 19.48 19.03 -2.63
N SER A 158 20.27 18.13 -3.24
CA SER A 158 21.53 17.63 -2.72
C SER A 158 21.43 17.07 -1.30
N GLU A 159 20.37 16.32 -0.99
CA GLU A 159 20.30 15.50 0.20
C GLU A 159 21.31 14.35 0.10
N SER A 160 21.87 13.90 1.22
CA SER A 160 22.71 12.69 1.16
C SER A 160 21.84 11.47 0.86
N LEU A 161 22.33 10.53 0.04
CA LEU A 161 21.60 9.29 -0.26
C LEU A 161 21.23 8.51 1.01
N TRP A 162 22.09 8.58 2.03
CA TRP A 162 21.84 7.95 3.33
C TRP A 162 20.66 8.60 4.05
N ASN A 163 20.64 9.94 4.16
CA ASN A 163 19.53 10.63 4.79
C ASN A 163 18.23 10.41 4.01
N ALA A 164 18.27 10.50 2.68
CA ALA A 164 17.10 10.29 1.84
C ALA A 164 16.54 8.87 2.01
N PHE A 165 17.38 7.84 1.95
CA PHE A 165 16.95 6.44 2.06
C PHE A 165 16.27 6.11 3.40
N PHE A 166 16.79 6.64 4.52
CA PHE A 166 16.21 6.37 5.83
C PHE A 166 15.06 7.30 6.20
N THR A 167 14.89 8.44 5.50
CA THR A 167 13.83 9.41 5.78
C THR A 167 12.60 9.18 4.90
N CYS A 168 12.80 8.77 3.65
CA CYS A 168 11.76 8.65 2.63
C CYS A 168 11.07 7.27 2.57
#